data_AF-A0A0V0GHZ2-F1
#
_entry.id   AF-A0A0V0GHZ2-F1
#
_cell.length_a   1.000
_cell.length_b   1.000
_cell.length_c   1.000
_cell.angle_alpha   90.00
_cell.angle_beta   90.00
_cell.angle_gamma   90.00
#
_symmetry.space_group_name_H-M   'P 1'
#
loop_
_entity.id
_entity.type
_entity.pdbx_description
1 polymer ?
#
loop_
_entity_poly.entity_id
_entity_poly.type
_entity_poly.pdbx_seq_one_letter_code
_entity_poly.pdbx_strand_id
1 'polypeptide(L)'
;MDSFSLDDIINRLLEVRNRPGKLVQLSEAEIRYLCLESKEIFLKQPNLLELDAPIKICGDIHGQYSDLLRLFEYGGLPPRSNYLFLGDYVDRGKQSLETI
;
A
#
# COMPACT_ATOMS: atom_id res chain seq x y z
N MET A 1 16.10 18.65 -7.01
CA MET A 1 15.44 17.62 -6.20
C MET A 1 14.22 17.22 -6.99
N ASP A 2 14.19 16.01 -7.52
CA ASP A 2 13.06 15.53 -8.30
C ASP A 2 11.80 15.57 -7.43
N SER A 3 10.83 16.41 -7.79
CA SER A 3 9.56 16.46 -7.09
C SER A 3 8.70 15.28 -7.55
N PHE A 4 8.83 14.14 -6.89
CA PHE A 4 7.94 13.00 -7.13
C PHE A 4 6.53 13.36 -6.65
N SER A 5 5.54 13.20 -7.51
CA SER A 5 4.14 13.33 -7.10
C SER A 5 3.67 12.00 -6.52
N LEU A 6 3.39 11.97 -5.22
CA LEU A 6 2.80 10.80 -4.56
C LEU A 6 1.49 10.37 -5.23
N ASP A 7 0.68 11.34 -5.67
CA ASP A 7 -0.59 11.08 -6.35
C ASP A 7 -0.38 10.36 -7.69
N ASP A 8 0.69 10.67 -8.43
CA ASP A 8 1.01 10.00 -9.68
C ASP A 8 1.38 8.52 -9.47
N ILE A 9 2.18 8.23 -8.43
CA ILE A 9 2.52 6.87 -8.03
C ILE A 9 1.26 6.08 -7.65
N ILE A 10 0.40 6.68 -6.81
CA ILE A 10 -0.86 6.05 -6.38
C ILE A 10 -1.76 5.77 -7.58
N ASN A 11 -1.92 6.72 -8.50
CA ASN A 11 -2.74 6.53 -9.70
C ASN A 11 -2.21 5.38 -10.56
N ARG A 12 -0.90 5.31 -10.81
CA ARG A 12 -0.26 4.20 -11.54
C ARG A 12 -0.50 2.85 -10.86
N LEU A 13 -0.42 2.80 -9.53
CA LEU A 13 -0.71 1.59 -8.76
C LEU A 13 -2.18 1.17 -8.88
N LEU A 14 -3.13 2.10 -8.88
CA LEU A 14 -4.56 1.80 -8.97
C LEU A 14 -5.03 1.47 -10.39
N GLU A 15 -4.36 1.97 -11.43
CA GLU A 15 -4.74 1.74 -12.84
C GLU A 15 -4.75 0.26 -13.25
N VAL A 16 -3.93 -0.58 -12.61
CA VAL A 16 -3.85 -2.01 -12.94
C VAL A 16 -4.97 -2.86 -12.32
N ARG A 17 -5.90 -2.25 -11.59
CA ARG A 17 -7.04 -2.93 -10.94
C ARG A 17 -7.84 -3.84 -11.87
N ASN A 18 -8.03 -3.43 -13.13
CA ASN A 18 -8.79 -4.21 -14.11
C ASN A 18 -7.93 -5.22 -14.89
N ARG A 19 -6.64 -5.33 -14.58
CA ARG A 19 -5.66 -6.17 -15.29
C ARG A 19 -4.83 -6.97 -14.29
N PRO A 20 -5.39 -8.03 -13.69
CA PRO A 20 -4.70 -8.84 -12.69
C PRO A 20 -3.40 -9.41 -13.24
N GLY A 21 -2.31 -9.28 -12.48
CA GLY A 21 -0.97 -9.72 -12.89
C GLY A 21 -0.19 -8.74 -13.75
N LYS A 22 -0.75 -7.58 -14.14
CA LYS A 22 0.02 -6.52 -14.78
C LYS A 22 0.92 -5.85 -13.75
N LEU A 23 2.22 -5.83 -14.04
CA LEU A 23 3.21 -5.15 -13.22
C LEU A 23 3.10 -3.64 -13.37
N VAL A 24 3.38 -2.93 -12.27
CA VAL A 24 3.45 -1.46 -12.25
C VAL A 24 4.92 -1.06 -12.37
N GLN A 25 5.21 -0.17 -13.32
CA GLN A 25 6.57 0.33 -13.51
C GLN A 25 6.81 1.51 -12.57
N LEU A 26 7.53 1.22 -11.49
CA LEU A 26 8.10 2.21 -10.58
C LEU A 26 9.62 2.20 -10.73
N SER A 27 10.21 3.39 -10.80
CA SER A 27 11.66 3.54 -10.79
C SER A 27 12.23 3.27 -9.40
N GLU A 28 13.51 2.89 -9.35
CA GLU A 28 14.22 2.70 -8.07
C GLU A 28 14.16 3.97 -7.19
N ALA A 29 14.24 5.15 -7.81
CA ALA A 29 14.18 6.42 -7.09
C ALA A 29 12.82 6.64 -6.42
N GLU A 30 11.73 6.30 -7.10
CA GLU A 30 10.36 6.38 -6.55
C GLU A 30 10.16 5.39 -5.40
N ILE A 31 10.60 4.14 -5.56
CA ILE A 31 10.51 3.13 -4.50
C ILE A 31 11.32 3.57 -3.28
N ARG A 32 12.56 4.05 -3.49
CA ARG A 32 13.42 4.56 -2.41
C ARG A 32 12.76 5.75 -1.70
N TYR A 33 12.15 6.66 -2.46
CA TYR A 33 11.41 7.79 -1.91
C TYR A 33 10.27 7.33 -0.98
N LEU A 34 9.41 6.39 -1.44
CA LEU A 34 8.34 5.83 -0.62
C LEU A 34 8.86 5.20 0.68
N CYS A 35 9.93 4.40 0.61
CA CYS A 35 10.52 3.79 1.79
C CYS A 35 11.04 4.82 2.80
N LEU A 36 11.69 5.89 2.33
CA LEU A 36 12.25 6.92 3.21
C LEU A 36 11.15 7.73 3.90
N GLU A 37 10.16 8.21 3.14
CA GLU A 37 9.02 8.97 3.69
C GLU A 37 8.21 8.12 4.68
N SER A 38 7.91 6.87 4.32
CA SER A 38 7.15 5.97 5.19
C SER A 38 7.92 5.64 6.47
N LYS A 39 9.23 5.41 6.39
CA LYS A 39 10.09 5.20 7.56
C LYS A 39 10.04 6.40 8.51
N GLU A 40 10.09 7.62 8.00
CA GLU A 40 9.97 8.80 8.86
C GLU A 40 8.62 8.87 9.58
N ILE A 41 7.53 8.53 8.89
CA ILE A 41 6.19 8.50 9.48
C ILE A 41 6.13 7.45 10.60
N PHE A 42 6.63 6.24 10.36
CA PHE A 42 6.66 5.19 11.38
C PHE A 42 7.50 5.58 12.60
N LEU A 43 8.64 6.25 12.41
CA LEU A 43 9.48 6.72 13.51
C LEU A 43 8.82 7.85 14.34
N LYS A 44 7.91 8.63 13.74
CA LYS A 44 7.16 9.69 14.42
C LYS A 44 5.96 9.14 15.21
N GLN A 45 5.50 7.93 14.90
CA GLN A 45 4.37 7.26 15.56
C GLN A 45 4.84 6.34 16.70
N PRO A 46 3.97 6.04 17.69
CA PRO A 46 4.34 5.11 18.76
C PRO A 46 4.39 3.66 18.25
N ASN A 47 5.29 2.86 18.84
CA ASN A 47 5.39 1.42 18.54
C ASN A 47 4.10 0.65 18.90
N LEU A 48 3.33 1.13 19.87
CA LEU A 48 2.01 0.64 20.22
C LEU A 48 0.98 1.67 19.77
N LEU A 49 0.29 1.39 18.67
CA LEU A 49 -0.72 2.29 18.12
C LEU A 49 -2.01 2.21 18.96
N GLU A 50 -2.54 3.37 19.32
CA GLU A 50 -3.88 3.53 19.89
C GLU A 50 -4.80 4.06 18.78
N LEU A 51 -5.85 3.33 18.43
CA LEU A 51 -6.69 3.59 17.26
C LEU A 51 -8.18 3.59 17.65
N ASP A 52 -8.94 4.52 17.06
CA ASP A 52 -10.38 4.64 17.25
C ASP A 52 -11.19 3.97 16.13
N ALA A 53 -12.37 3.48 16.48
CA ALA A 53 -13.34 2.99 15.52
C ALA A 53 -14.03 4.15 14.77
N PRO A 54 -14.48 3.97 13.51
CA PRO A 54 -14.48 2.72 12.74
C PRO A 54 -13.16 2.44 12.02
N ILE A 55 -12.70 1.18 12.08
CA ILE A 55 -11.50 0.70 11.39
C ILE A 55 -11.73 -0.68 10.78
N LYS A 56 -11.10 -0.94 9.62
CA LYS A 56 -11.09 -2.25 8.96
C LYS A 56 -9.74 -2.91 9.21
N ILE A 57 -9.77 -4.10 9.79
CA ILE A 57 -8.56 -4.87 10.10
C ILE A 57 -8.34 -5.89 8.98
N CYS A 58 -7.13 -5.95 8.45
CA CYS A 58 -6.73 -6.82 7.36
C CYS A 58 -5.55 -7.69 7.80
N GLY A 59 -5.64 -8.99 7.54
CA GLY A 59 -4.54 -9.93 7.76
C GLY A 59 -3.56 -9.96 6.59
N ASP A 60 -2.91 -11.11 6.44
CA ASP A 60 -1.83 -11.38 5.49
C ASP A 60 -2.26 -11.13 4.04
N ILE A 61 -1.36 -10.55 3.26
CA ILE A 61 -1.57 -10.27 1.83
C ILE A 61 -0.61 -11.06 0.94
N HIS A 62 0.64 -11.27 1.39
CA HIS A 62 1.65 -12.07 0.71
C HIS A 62 1.78 -11.78 -0.80
N GLY A 63 1.93 -10.51 -1.18
CA GLY A 63 2.12 -10.12 -2.58
C GLY A 63 0.93 -10.40 -3.50
N GLN A 64 -0.26 -10.66 -2.96
CA GLN A 64 -1.51 -10.82 -3.70
C GLN A 64 -2.16 -9.47 -4.02
N TYR A 65 -1.45 -8.64 -4.80
CA TYR A 65 -1.85 -7.26 -5.09
C TYR A 65 -3.26 -7.11 -5.67
N SER A 66 -3.69 -8.04 -6.53
CA SER A 66 -5.05 -8.02 -7.10
C SER A 66 -6.13 -8.21 -6.03
N ASP A 67 -5.85 -8.98 -4.98
CA ASP A 67 -6.78 -9.21 -3.88
C ASP A 67 -6.79 -8.03 -2.91
N LEU A 68 -5.64 -7.36 -2.70
CA LEU A 68 -5.56 -6.08 -1.98
C LEU A 68 -6.43 -4.99 -2.65
N LEU A 69 -6.36 -4.87 -3.98
CA LEU A 69 -7.20 -3.90 -4.71
C LEU A 69 -8.70 -4.22 -4.59
N ARG A 70 -9.08 -5.50 -4.61
CA ARG A 70 -10.47 -5.93 -4.35
C ARG A 70 -10.90 -5.60 -2.93
N LEU A 71 -10.02 -5.79 -1.95
CA LEU A 71 -10.29 -5.44 -0.55
C LEU A 71 -10.64 -3.95 -0.42
N PHE A 72 -9.92 -3.08 -1.12
CA PHE A 72 -10.25 -1.65 -1.17
C PHE A 72 -11.53 -1.34 -1.97
N GLU A 73 -11.88 -2.09 -3.00
CA GLU A 73 -13.18 -1.93 -3.67
C GLU A 73 -14.36 -2.24 -2.74
N TYR A 74 -14.28 -3.34 -2.00
CA TYR A 74 -15.35 -3.73 -1.07
C TYR A 74 -15.37 -2.87 0.20
N GLY A 75 -14.20 -2.52 0.73
CA GLY A 75 -14.07 -1.72 1.95
C GLY A 75 -14.12 -0.21 1.73
N GLY A 76 -13.94 0.27 0.50
CA GLY A 76 -13.76 1.68 0.18
C GLY A 76 -12.30 2.12 0.30
N LEU A 77 -11.80 2.84 -0.71
CA LEU A 77 -10.43 3.35 -0.75
C LEU A 77 -10.14 4.30 0.42
N PRO A 78 -8.92 4.31 0.98
CA PRO A 78 -8.45 5.40 1.83
C PRO A 78 -8.59 6.75 1.10
N PRO A 79 -8.97 7.85 1.78
CA PRO A 79 -9.25 7.98 3.22
C PRO A 79 -10.70 7.69 3.62
N ARG A 80 -11.56 7.15 2.72
CA ARG A 80 -12.98 6.90 3.02
C ARG A 80 -13.19 5.87 4.14
N SER A 81 -12.26 4.93 4.27
CA SER A 81 -12.22 3.92 5.31
C SER A 81 -10.82 3.88 5.94
N ASN A 82 -10.77 3.75 7.26
CA ASN A 82 -9.52 3.53 7.99
C ASN A 82 -9.13 2.05 7.93
N TYR A 83 -7.84 1.77 7.78
CA TYR A 83 -7.30 0.42 7.67
C TYR A 83 -6.19 0.17 8.69
N LEU A 84 -6.19 -1.03 9.28
CA LEU A 84 -5.09 -1.58 10.05
C LEU A 84 -4.69 -2.91 9.41
N PHE A 85 -3.46 -2.98 8.91
CA PHE A 85 -2.90 -4.23 8.41
C PHE A 85 -2.01 -4.88 9.48
N LEU A 86 -2.07 -6.21 9.58
CA LEU A 86 -1.42 -6.97 10.65
C LEU A 86 -0.02 -7.51 10.29
N GLY A 87 0.47 -7.23 9.08
CA GLY A 87 1.78 -7.70 8.60
C GLY A 87 1.66 -8.62 7.38
N ASP A 88 2.74 -9.36 7.10
CA ASP A 88 2.83 -10.32 5.99
C ASP A 88 2.37 -9.78 4.64
N TYR A 89 2.92 -8.61 4.29
CA TYR A 89 2.67 -7.91 3.03
C TYR A 89 3.36 -8.59 1.83
N VAL A 90 4.59 -9.07 2.05
CA VAL A 90 5.49 -9.56 1.00
C VAL A 90 5.67 -11.08 1.07
N ASP A 91 6.56 -11.62 0.24
CA ASP A 91 6.79 -13.06 0.00
C ASP A 91 5.62 -13.79 -0.65
N ARG A 92 5.86 -15.05 -1.04
CA ARG A 92 4.92 -16.08 -1.59
C ARG A 92 4.13 -15.72 -2.85
N GLY A 93 3.57 -14.52 -2.95
CA GLY A 93 2.85 -14.01 -4.11
C GLY A 93 3.73 -13.46 -5.20
N LYS A 94 3.07 -13.00 -6.27
CA LYS A 94 3.71 -12.62 -7.53
C LYS A 94 3.99 -11.13 -7.65
N GLN A 95 3.35 -10.30 -6.83
CA GLN A 95 3.36 -8.83 -6.94
C GLN A 95 3.65 -8.19 -5.58
N SER A 96 4.69 -8.68 -4.90
CA SER A 96 5.10 -8.18 -3.59
C SER A 96 5.55 -6.72 -3.63
N LEU A 97 6.17 -6.28 -4.73
CA LEU A 97 6.61 -4.89 -4.89
C LEU A 97 5.43 -3.91 -5.01
N GLU A 98 4.36 -4.29 -5.71
CA GLU A 98 3.17 -3.45 -5.81
C GLU A 98 2.33 -3.48 -4.52
N THR A 99 2.51 -4.50 -3.69
CA THR A 99 1.76 -4.68 -2.44
C THR A 99 2.32 -3.84 -1.28
N ILE A 100 3.62 -3.54 -1.27
CA ILE A 100 4.32 -2.86 -0.16
C ILE A 100 4.66 -1.41 -0.46
#